data_AF-A0A935S564-F1
#
_entry.id   AF-A0A935S564-F1
#
_cell.length_a   1.000
_cell.length_b   1.000
_cell.length_c   1.000
_cell.angle_alpha   90.00
_cell.angle_beta   90.00
_cell.angle_gamma   90.00
#
_symmetry.space_group_name_H-M   'P 1'
#
loop_
_entity.id
_entity.type
_entity.pdbx_description
1 polymer ?
#
loop_
_entity_poly.entity_id
_entity_poly.type
_entity_poly.pdbx_seq_one_letter_code
_entity_poly.pdbx_strand_id
1 'polypeptide(L)'
;MTSKAEVKISNLKGVKYTHNDLEEYLVASSLSDSKYEMLAGIDEIALASRSFGARGYIGSTYNFMAPLYYKMFDAFDNGDFSNAKICN
;
A
#
# COMPACT_ATOMS: atom_id res chain seq x y z
N MET A 1 6.40 -4.13 -15.71
CA MET A 1 5.04 -4.49 -16.20
C MET A 1 4.25 -3.28 -16.70
N THR A 2 4.24 -2.17 -15.98
CA THR A 2 3.47 -0.94 -16.28
C THR A 2 3.81 -0.27 -17.61
N SER A 3 5.09 -0.21 -18.01
CA SER A 3 5.52 0.46 -19.25
C SER A 3 4.92 -0.12 -20.55
N LYS A 4 4.65 -1.43 -20.60
CA LYS A 4 3.97 -2.06 -21.76
C LYS A 4 2.45 -1.87 -21.71
N ALA A 5 1.88 -1.85 -20.51
CA ALA A 5 0.45 -1.67 -20.31
C ALA A 5 0.01 -0.24 -20.65
N GLU A 6 0.84 0.76 -20.33
CA GLU A 6 0.62 2.18 -20.65
C GLU A 6 0.30 2.42 -22.12
N VAL A 7 1.06 1.80 -23.02
CA VAL A 7 0.90 1.96 -24.47
C VAL A 7 -0.42 1.35 -24.97
N LYS A 8 -0.98 0.38 -24.24
CA LYS A 8 -2.18 -0.37 -24.64
C LYS A 8 -3.45 0.06 -23.91
N ILE A 9 -3.32 0.66 -22.74
CA ILE A 9 -4.43 0.98 -21.82
C ILE A 9 -4.28 2.44 -21.43
N SER A 10 -4.84 3.33 -22.25
CA SER A 10 -4.73 4.79 -22.10
C SER A 10 -5.32 5.32 -20.78
N ASN A 11 -6.23 4.57 -20.16
CA ASN A 11 -6.86 4.90 -18.89
C ASN A 11 -6.29 4.11 -17.71
N LEU A 12 -5.12 3.47 -17.84
CA LEU A 12 -4.44 2.81 -16.72
C LEU A 12 -4.14 3.83 -15.61
N LYS A 13 -4.57 3.53 -14.38
CA LYS A 13 -4.38 4.42 -13.22
C LYS A 13 -3.53 3.82 -12.11
N GLY A 14 -3.44 2.50 -12.03
CA GLY A 14 -2.76 1.85 -10.92
C GLY A 14 -2.83 0.34 -10.96
N VAL A 15 -2.29 -0.26 -9.89
CA VAL A 15 -2.25 -1.71 -9.68
C VAL A 15 -2.54 -2.01 -8.21
N LYS A 16 -3.40 -3.00 -7.96
CA LYS A 16 -3.48 -3.67 -6.66
C LYS A 16 -2.36 -4.71 -6.56
N TYR A 17 -1.35 -4.44 -5.73
CA TYR A 17 -0.22 -5.32 -5.52
C TYR A 17 -0.50 -6.31 -4.39
N THR A 18 -0.72 -7.59 -4.73
CA THR A 18 -1.12 -8.65 -3.78
C THR A 18 -0.02 -9.70 -3.66
N HIS A 19 1.19 -9.25 -3.37
CA HIS A 19 2.36 -10.10 -3.13
C HIS A 19 3.12 -9.52 -1.94
N ASN A 20 3.91 -10.35 -1.25
CA ASN A 20 4.58 -9.96 -0.01
C ASN A 20 6.01 -9.44 -0.21
N ASP A 21 6.47 -9.33 -1.45
CA ASP A 21 7.76 -8.72 -1.79
C ASP A 21 7.66 -7.20 -1.77
N LEU A 22 8.09 -6.60 -0.65
CA LEU A 22 8.06 -5.14 -0.47
C LEU A 22 9.18 -4.42 -1.23
N GLU A 23 10.26 -5.11 -1.61
CA GLU A 23 11.30 -4.54 -2.47
C GLU A 23 10.73 -4.34 -3.87
N GLU A 24 10.06 -5.36 -4.42
CA GLU A 24 9.37 -5.26 -5.71
C GLU A 24 8.27 -4.20 -5.66
N TYR A 25 7.50 -4.11 -4.56
CA TYR A 25 6.51 -3.04 -4.37
C TYR A 25 7.14 -1.64 -4.47
N LEU A 26 8.28 -1.41 -3.81
CA LEU A 26 8.98 -0.13 -3.83
C LEU A 26 9.50 0.21 -5.23
N VAL A 27 10.13 -0.76 -5.90
CA VAL A 27 10.57 -0.59 -7.28
C VAL A 27 9.37 -0.26 -8.17
N ALA A 28 8.27 -1.01 -8.06
CA ALA A 28 7.07 -0.80 -8.87
C ALA A 28 6.40 0.56 -8.64
N SER A 29 6.33 1.03 -7.39
CA SER A 29 5.72 2.31 -7.01
C SER A 29 6.53 3.55 -7.44
N SER A 30 7.83 3.40 -7.66
CA SER A 30 8.69 4.45 -8.21
C SER A 30 8.72 4.50 -9.74
N LEU A 31 8.18 3.48 -10.43
CA LEU A 31 8.16 3.46 -11.89
C LEU A 31 7.34 4.62 -12.47
N SER A 32 7.81 5.14 -13.62
CA SER A 32 7.14 6.20 -14.37
C SER A 32 6.88 7.45 -13.51
N ASP A 33 7.85 7.84 -12.69
CA ASP A 33 7.78 8.98 -11.75
C ASP A 33 6.52 8.94 -10.86
N SER A 34 6.18 7.74 -10.38
CA SER A 34 4.99 7.49 -9.55
C SER A 34 3.67 7.91 -10.22
N LYS A 35 3.62 7.90 -11.55
CA LYS A 35 2.40 8.16 -12.36
C LYS A 35 1.24 7.21 -12.02
N TYR A 36 1.54 6.00 -11.60
CA TYR A 36 0.55 4.96 -11.31
C TYR A 36 0.40 4.75 -9.81
N GLU A 37 -0.84 4.66 -9.36
CA GLU A 37 -1.14 4.35 -7.97
C GLU A 37 -0.86 2.88 -7.68
N MET A 38 -0.04 2.62 -6.65
CA MET A 38 0.19 1.28 -6.13
C MET A 38 -0.61 1.12 -4.85
N LEU A 39 -1.53 0.15 -4.85
CA LEU A 39 -2.39 -0.17 -3.71
C LEU A 39 -1.92 -1.47 -3.09
N ALA A 40 -1.59 -1.47 -1.80
CA ALA A 40 -1.18 -2.66 -1.07
C ALA A 40 -2.37 -3.61 -0.88
N GLY A 41 -2.17 -4.90 -1.16
CA GLY A 41 -3.23 -5.91 -1.22
C GLY A 41 -3.18 -7.00 -0.16
N ILE A 42 -2.14 -7.00 0.70
CA ILE A 42 -1.95 -8.00 1.77
C ILE A 42 -2.09 -7.29 3.11
N ASP A 43 -3.15 -7.63 3.82
CA ASP A 43 -3.59 -6.93 5.02
C ASP A 43 -2.63 -7.16 6.19
N GLU A 44 -2.08 -8.37 6.29
CA GLU A 44 -1.16 -8.81 7.33
C GLU A 44 0.18 -8.03 7.32
N ILE A 45 0.52 -7.40 6.21
CA ILE A 45 1.74 -6.59 6.06
C ILE A 45 1.43 -5.10 5.89
N ALA A 46 0.20 -4.65 6.13
CA ALA A 46 -0.21 -3.27 5.86
C ALA A 46 0.67 -2.21 6.55
N LEU A 47 1.10 -2.46 7.79
CA LEU A 47 2.02 -1.58 8.52
C LEU A 47 3.41 -1.54 7.86
N ALA A 48 3.92 -2.69 7.42
CA ALA A 48 5.19 -2.76 6.70
C ALA A 48 5.09 -2.11 5.32
N SER A 49 4.00 -2.31 4.58
CA SER A 49 3.74 -1.59 3.33
C SER A 49 3.66 -0.07 3.56
N ARG A 50 3.13 0.39 4.70
CA ARG A 50 3.11 1.83 5.07
C ARG A 50 4.51 2.40 5.18
N SER A 51 5.45 1.67 5.80
CA SER A 51 6.85 2.11 5.91
C SER A 51 7.59 2.12 4.58
N PHE A 52 7.14 1.32 3.60
CA PHE A 52 7.59 1.34 2.20
C PHE A 52 6.85 2.38 1.34
N GLY A 53 6.05 3.26 1.95
CA GLY A 53 5.41 4.39 1.28
C GLY A 53 4.01 4.11 0.73
N ALA A 54 3.41 2.94 1.00
CA ALA A 54 2.04 2.66 0.57
C ALA A 54 1.04 3.66 1.18
N ARG A 55 0.19 4.25 0.33
CA ARG A 55 -0.85 5.20 0.75
C ARG A 55 -2.27 4.72 0.53
N GLY A 56 -2.47 3.66 -0.25
CA GLY A 56 -3.77 3.03 -0.45
C GLY A 56 -3.72 1.52 -0.26
N TYR A 57 -4.85 0.96 0.16
CA TYR A 57 -4.97 -0.43 0.60
C TYR A 57 -6.28 -1.03 0.09
N ILE A 58 -6.24 -2.25 -0.45
CA ILE A 58 -7.43 -3.00 -0.86
C ILE A 58 -7.33 -4.43 -0.33
N GLY A 59 -8.25 -4.82 0.53
CA GLY A 59 -8.17 -6.10 1.24
C GLY A 59 -9.46 -6.45 1.97
N SER A 60 -9.56 -7.70 2.39
CA SER A 60 -10.80 -8.26 2.92
C SER A 60 -11.02 -7.89 4.39
N THR A 61 -9.95 -7.73 5.16
CA THR A 61 -10.04 -7.45 6.61
C THR A 61 -10.59 -6.05 6.89
N TYR A 62 -10.42 -5.10 5.97
CA TYR A 62 -11.00 -3.76 6.09
C TYR A 62 -12.53 -3.77 6.19
N ASN A 63 -13.21 -4.81 5.67
CA ASN A 63 -14.66 -4.93 5.79
C ASN A 63 -15.16 -4.96 7.24
N PHE A 64 -14.34 -5.43 8.18
CA PHE A 64 -14.72 -5.58 9.59
C PHE A 64 -13.71 -4.99 10.58
N MET A 65 -12.52 -4.60 10.13
CA MET A 65 -11.46 -4.04 10.97
C MET A 65 -10.94 -2.67 10.49
N ALA A 66 -11.59 -2.00 9.53
CA ALA A 66 -11.14 -0.69 9.04
C ALA A 66 -10.75 0.33 10.14
N PRO A 67 -11.52 0.51 11.24
CA PRO A 67 -11.13 1.42 12.32
C PRO A 67 -9.77 1.12 12.95
N LEU A 68 -9.37 -0.16 13.02
CA LEU A 68 -8.07 -0.57 13.56
C LEU A 68 -6.94 -0.10 12.64
N TYR A 69 -7.07 -0.30 11.33
CA TYR A 69 -6.08 0.14 10.36
C TYR A 69 -5.94 1.66 10.32
N TYR A 70 -7.03 2.41 10.45
CA TYR A 70 -6.94 3.87 10.56
C TYR A 70 -6.11 4.30 11.76
N LYS A 71 -6.40 3.76 12.96
CA LYS A 71 -5.58 4.03 14.16
C LYS A 71 -4.11 3.66 13.97
N MET A 72 -3.87 2.50 13.35
CA MET A 72 -2.53 2.01 13.05
C MET A 72 -1.75 2.99 12.16
N PHE A 73 -2.37 3.45 11.07
CA PHE A 73 -1.75 4.39 10.14
C PHE A 73 -1.59 5.77 10.75
N ASP A 74 -2.56 6.25 11.52
CA ASP A 74 -2.45 7.54 12.23
C ASP A 74 -1.31 7.52 13.24
N ALA A 75 -1.17 6.45 14.02
CA ALA A 75 -0.05 6.29 14.95
C ALA A 75 1.29 6.26 14.20
N PHE A 76 1.37 5.51 13.09
CA PHE A 76 2.57 5.44 12.26
C PHE A 76 2.96 6.82 11.69
N ASP A 77 2.00 7.54 11.11
CA ASP A 77 2.24 8.83 10.47
C ASP A 77 2.63 9.93 11.49
N ASN A 78 2.23 9.76 12.76
CA ASN A 78 2.65 10.62 13.88
C ASN A 78 3.99 10.20 14.51
N GLY A 79 4.63 9.14 14.01
CA GLY A 79 5.90 8.62 14.56
C GLY A 79 5.75 7.82 15.86
N ASP A 80 4.53 7.52 16.29
CA ASP A 80 4.27 6.64 17.44
C ASP A 80 4.29 5.17 17.00
N PHE A 81 5.49 4.68 16.69
CA PHE A 81 5.69 3.29 16.24
C PHE A 81 5.32 2.25 17.30
N SER A 82 5.40 2.61 18.58
CA SER A 82 5.01 1.72 19.67
C SER A 82 3.51 1.47 19.63
N ASN A 83 2.70 2.53 19.49
CA ASN A 83 1.26 2.39 19.34
C ASN A 83 0.89 1.78 17.99
N ALA A 84 1.57 2.14 16.90
CA ALA A 84 1.29 1.57 15.57
C ALA A 84 1.42 0.03 15.52
N LYS A 85 2.32 -0.57 16.32
CA LYS A 85 2.49 -2.03 16.37
C LYS A 85 1.39 -2.77 17.14
N ILE A 86 0.73 -2.09 18.09
CA ILE A 86 -0.20 -2.74 19.04
C ILE A 86 -1.64 -2.30 18.78
N CYS A 87 -1.83 -1.08 18.25
CA CYS A 87 -3.13 -0.49 17.89
C CYS A 87 -4.13 -0.47 19.04
N ASN A 88 -3.70 -0.03 20.23
CA ASN A 88 -4.56 0.15 21.41
C ASN A 88 -5.50 1.36 21.25
#